data_AF-A0A0F8WFR9-F1
#
_entry.id   AF-A0A0F8WFR9-F1
#
_cell.length_a   1.000
_cell.length_b   1.000
_cell.length_c   1.000
_cell.angle_alpha   90.00
_cell.angle_beta   90.00
_cell.angle_gamma   90.00
#
_symmetry.space_group_name_H-M   'P 1'
#
loop_
_entity.id
_entity.type
_entity.pdbx_description
1 polymer ?
#
loop_
_entity_poly.entity_id
_entity_poly.type
_entity_poly.pdbx_seq_one_letter_code
_entity_poly.pdbx_strand_id
1 'polypeptide(L)'
;MMVSKKLAPEEALDLICGPRMEFYGPPQENLQDIADTWTPYVRRALEVKGALDATDVTMLMVLLKTIRQVRGYHRDSTVDICGYAALAEVLNDEDSFEMFVLRASKKIFFEEDREAFLKKFLSESKEE
;
A
#
# COMPACT_ATOMS: atom_id res chain seq x y z
N MET A 1 17.00 -8.21 28.04
CA MET A 1 17.43 -8.92 26.82
C MET A 1 17.67 -7.89 25.74
N MET A 2 18.90 -7.77 25.24
CA MET A 2 19.16 -6.98 24.04
C MET A 2 18.54 -7.73 22.86
N VAL A 3 17.47 -7.20 22.28
CA VAL A 3 17.06 -7.60 20.94
C VAL A 3 18.09 -6.99 20.00
N SER A 4 19.05 -7.80 19.55
CA SER A 4 19.93 -7.40 18.46
C SER A 4 19.04 -7.22 17.24
N LYS A 5 18.92 -5.99 16.74
CA LYS A 5 18.22 -5.70 15.49
C LYS A 5 18.87 -6.55 14.40
N LYS A 6 18.08 -7.38 13.73
CA LYS A 6 18.56 -8.19 12.61
C LYS A 6 18.86 -7.29 11.42
N LEU A 7 19.73 -7.75 10.53
CA LEU A 7 19.87 -7.07 9.24
C LEU A 7 18.61 -7.32 8.42
N ALA A 8 18.18 -6.32 7.63
CA ALA A 8 17.01 -6.43 6.75
C ALA A 8 16.96 -7.73 5.91
N PRO A 9 18.06 -8.24 5.30
CA PRO A 9 18.04 -9.52 4.59
C PRO A 9 17.75 -10.73 5.50
N GLU A 10 18.17 -10.71 6.76
CA GLU A 10 17.89 -11.78 7.72
C GLU A 10 16.40 -11.80 8.07
N GLU A 11 15.82 -10.63 8.38
CA GLU A 11 14.38 -10.49 8.63
C GLU A 11 13.55 -10.89 7.40
N ALA A 12 14.01 -10.52 6.20
CA ALA A 12 13.36 -10.90 4.95
C ALA A 12 13.39 -12.42 4.73
N LEU A 13 14.52 -13.07 5.00
CA LEU A 13 14.66 -14.52 4.89
C LEU A 13 13.74 -15.24 5.89
N ASP A 14 13.67 -14.79 7.13
CA ASP A 14 12.75 -15.34 8.13
C ASP A 14 11.29 -15.27 7.65
N LEU A 15 10.90 -14.17 7.01
CA LEU A 15 9.56 -13.99 6.48
C LEU A 15 9.27 -14.91 5.29
N ILE A 16 10.14 -14.93 4.28
CA ILE A 16 9.88 -15.66 3.02
C ILE A 16 10.06 -17.18 3.17
N CYS A 17 10.95 -17.62 4.06
CA CYS A 17 11.17 -19.04 4.37
C CYS A 17 10.26 -19.56 5.49
N GLY A 18 9.52 -18.67 6.17
CA GLY A 18 8.58 -19.03 7.24
C GLY A 18 7.15 -18.60 6.90
N PRO A 19 6.60 -17.57 7.55
CA PRO A 19 5.18 -17.22 7.45
C PRO A 19 4.63 -17.06 6.04
N ARG A 20 5.43 -16.54 5.08
CA ARG A 20 4.95 -16.37 3.70
C ARG A 20 4.80 -17.71 2.97
N MET A 21 5.68 -18.66 3.23
CA MET A 21 5.56 -20.01 2.68
C MET A 21 4.35 -20.73 3.30
N GLU A 22 4.12 -20.55 4.60
CA GLU A 22 2.97 -21.14 5.30
C GLU A 22 1.63 -20.55 4.82
N PHE A 23 1.54 -19.23 4.69
CA PHE A 23 0.28 -18.56 4.34
C PHE A 23 -0.02 -18.54 2.85
N TYR A 24 1.00 -18.35 2.02
CA TYR A 24 0.82 -18.16 0.58
C TYR A 24 1.33 -19.31 -0.27
N GLY A 25 1.93 -20.34 0.33
CA GLY A 25 2.48 -21.48 -0.38
C GLY A 25 3.79 -21.15 -1.12
N PRO A 26 4.20 -22.01 -2.06
CA PRO A 26 5.43 -21.83 -2.83
C PRO A 26 5.45 -20.48 -3.56
N PRO A 27 6.61 -19.78 -3.62
CA PRO A 27 6.69 -18.47 -4.26
C PRO A 27 6.34 -18.53 -5.75
N GLN A 28 6.64 -19.62 -6.44
CA GLN A 28 6.28 -19.80 -7.85
C GLN A 28 4.77 -19.73 -8.06
N GLU A 29 3.98 -20.40 -7.22
CA GLU A 29 2.52 -20.38 -7.32
C GLU A 29 1.96 -19.02 -6.93
N ASN A 30 2.29 -18.51 -5.74
CA ASN A 30 1.77 -17.23 -5.24
C ASN A 30 2.10 -16.06 -6.17
N LEU A 31 3.33 -15.99 -6.68
CA LEU A 31 3.72 -14.91 -7.58
C LEU A 31 3.12 -15.08 -8.98
N GLN A 32 2.90 -16.32 -9.44
CA GLN A 32 2.18 -16.57 -10.69
C GLN A 32 0.70 -16.20 -10.57
N ASP A 33 0.04 -16.56 -9.47
CA ASP A 33 -1.35 -16.16 -9.19
C ASP A 33 -1.50 -14.62 -9.24
N ILE A 34 -0.54 -13.89 -8.67
CA ILE A 34 -0.49 -12.42 -8.73
C ILE A 34 -0.27 -11.92 -10.17
N ALA A 35 0.68 -12.50 -10.90
CA ALA A 35 0.95 -12.11 -12.29
C ALA A 35 -0.27 -12.34 -13.20
N ASP A 36 -0.95 -13.47 -13.06
CA ASP A 36 -2.16 -13.81 -13.80
C ASP A 36 -3.32 -12.88 -13.44
N THR A 37 -3.39 -12.43 -12.18
CA THR A 37 -4.36 -11.45 -11.71
C THR A 37 -4.07 -10.03 -12.25
N TRP A 38 -2.81 -9.61 -12.27
CA TRP A 38 -2.40 -8.26 -12.70
C TRP A 38 -2.43 -8.09 -14.21
N THR A 39 -2.09 -9.13 -14.98
CA THR A 39 -1.97 -9.07 -16.45
C THR A 39 -3.20 -8.48 -17.15
N PRO A 40 -4.44 -8.91 -16.90
CA PRO A 40 -5.61 -8.34 -17.57
C PRO A 40 -5.82 -6.86 -17.20
N TYR A 41 -5.57 -6.47 -15.94
CA TYR A 41 -5.66 -5.08 -15.49
C TYR A 41 -4.63 -4.20 -16.23
N VAL A 42 -3.35 -4.59 -16.18
CA VAL A 42 -2.25 -3.84 -16.80
C VAL A 42 -2.46 -3.72 -18.30
N ARG A 43 -2.85 -4.81 -18.98
CA ARG A 43 -3.15 -4.77 -20.41
C ARG A 43 -4.20 -3.70 -20.72
N ARG A 44 -5.30 -3.69 -19.97
CA ARG A 44 -6.38 -2.72 -20.18
C ARG A 44 -5.95 -1.29 -19.85
N ALA A 45 -5.20 -1.09 -18.77
CA ALA A 45 -4.68 0.22 -18.39
C ALA A 45 -3.76 0.78 -19.48
N LEU A 46 -2.86 -0.03 -20.03
CA LEU A 46 -1.97 0.37 -21.12
C LEU A 46 -2.72 0.64 -22.43
N GLU A 47 -3.74 -0.17 -22.77
CA GLU A 47 -4.58 0.08 -23.95
C GLU A 47 -5.32 1.42 -23.87
N VAL A 48 -5.79 1.80 -22.67
CA VAL A 48 -6.61 3.00 -22.47
C VAL A 48 -5.76 4.25 -22.25
N LYS A 49 -4.68 4.14 -21.46
CA LYS A 49 -3.90 5.28 -20.96
C LYS A 49 -2.50 5.37 -21.55
N GLY A 50 -1.99 4.31 -22.18
CA GLY A 50 -0.62 4.23 -22.69
C GLY A 50 0.47 4.05 -21.62
N ALA A 51 0.15 4.25 -20.35
CA ALA A 51 1.03 4.08 -19.20
C ALA A 51 0.21 3.73 -17.94
N LEU A 52 0.90 3.28 -16.90
CA LEU A 52 0.32 3.15 -15.56
C LEU A 52 0.48 4.48 -14.80
N ASP A 53 -0.52 4.80 -13.98
CA ASP A 53 -0.50 5.97 -13.08
C ASP A 53 -0.48 5.55 -11.59
N ALA A 54 -0.48 6.53 -10.69
CA ALA A 54 -0.49 6.29 -9.25
C ALA A 54 -1.76 5.54 -8.78
N THR A 55 -2.91 5.82 -9.40
CA THR A 55 -4.17 5.14 -9.09
C THR A 55 -4.08 3.66 -9.47
N ASP A 56 -3.47 3.32 -10.61
CA ASP A 56 -3.23 1.92 -10.99
C ASP A 56 -2.39 1.16 -9.97
N VAL A 57 -1.38 1.80 -9.39
CA VAL A 57 -0.56 1.19 -8.34
C VAL A 57 -1.44 0.79 -7.15
N THR A 58 -2.34 1.66 -6.71
CA THR A 58 -3.26 1.33 -5.61
C THR A 58 -4.16 0.14 -5.93
N MET A 59 -4.69 0.06 -7.16
CA MET A 59 -5.55 -1.05 -7.61
C MET A 59 -4.77 -2.36 -7.71
N LEU A 60 -3.54 -2.33 -8.23
CA LEU A 60 -2.67 -3.51 -8.29
C LEU A 60 -2.34 -4.03 -6.88
N MET A 61 -2.13 -3.14 -5.91
CA MET A 61 -1.92 -3.52 -4.52
C MET A 61 -3.18 -4.12 -3.86
N VAL A 62 -4.37 -3.62 -4.19
CA VAL A 62 -5.63 -4.27 -3.79
C VAL A 62 -5.72 -5.68 -4.38
N LEU A 63 -5.46 -5.85 -5.68
CA LEU A 63 -5.48 -7.16 -6.33
C LEU A 63 -4.51 -8.15 -5.70
N LEU A 64 -3.29 -7.70 -5.36
CA LEU A 64 -2.28 -8.52 -4.68
C LEU A 64 -2.76 -9.02 -3.32
N LYS A 65 -3.45 -8.18 -2.54
CA LYS A 65 -4.00 -8.58 -1.24
C LYS A 65 -5.20 -9.49 -1.40
N THR A 66 -6.07 -9.22 -2.38
CA THR A 66 -7.24 -10.04 -2.68
C THR A 66 -6.87 -11.47 -3.09
N ILE A 67 -5.93 -11.64 -4.03
CA ILE A 67 -5.57 -12.99 -4.51
C ILE A 67 -4.94 -13.85 -3.41
N ARG A 68 -4.16 -13.23 -2.49
CA ARG A 68 -3.59 -13.94 -1.34
C ARG A 68 -4.64 -14.48 -0.36
N GLN A 69 -5.81 -13.84 -0.27
CA GLN A 69 -6.90 -14.30 0.60
C GLN A 69 -7.51 -15.64 0.14
N VAL A 70 -7.29 -16.05 -1.11
CA VAL A 70 -7.74 -17.37 -1.60
C VAL A 70 -7.14 -18.51 -0.78
N ARG A 71 -5.97 -18.30 -0.18
CA ARG A 71 -5.26 -19.29 0.65
C ARG A 71 -5.65 -19.22 2.13
N GLY A 72 -6.55 -18.32 2.51
CA GLY A 72 -7.04 -18.19 3.87
C GLY A 72 -7.28 -16.73 4.27
N TYR A 73 -8.15 -16.51 5.25
CA TYR A 73 -8.42 -15.18 5.76
C TYR A 73 -7.25 -14.66 6.60
N HIS A 74 -6.72 -13.51 6.20
CA HIS A 74 -5.79 -12.72 7.00
C HIS A 74 -6.29 -11.29 7.14
N ARG A 75 -6.41 -10.81 8.38
CA ARG A 75 -6.93 -9.47 8.69
C ARG A 75 -6.03 -8.36 8.13
N ASP A 76 -4.71 -8.57 8.10
CA ASP A 76 -3.76 -7.60 7.53
C ASP A 76 -4.09 -7.32 6.06
N SER A 77 -4.38 -8.36 5.28
CA SER A 77 -4.81 -8.20 3.88
C SER A 77 -6.07 -7.34 3.76
N THR A 78 -7.09 -7.53 4.62
CA THR A 78 -8.28 -6.67 4.60
C THR A 78 -7.97 -5.23 4.99
N VAL A 79 -7.12 -5.01 5.99
CA VAL A 79 -6.69 -3.67 6.39
C VAL A 79 -5.94 -2.98 5.26
N ASP A 80 -5.03 -3.70 4.60
CA ASP A 80 -4.26 -3.19 3.48
C ASP A 80 -5.16 -2.85 2.28
N ILE A 81 -6.16 -3.70 1.97
CA ILE A 81 -7.15 -3.40 0.93
C ILE A 81 -7.87 -2.08 1.22
N CYS A 82 -8.37 -1.89 2.44
CA CYS A 82 -9.00 -0.63 2.83
C CYS A 82 -8.03 0.56 2.73
N GLY A 83 -6.77 0.35 3.11
CA GLY A 83 -5.72 1.37 3.02
C GLY A 83 -5.44 1.80 1.58
N TYR A 84 -5.19 0.85 0.68
CA TYR A 84 -4.94 1.16 -0.73
C TYR A 84 -6.16 1.73 -1.44
N ALA A 85 -7.37 1.26 -1.12
CA ALA A 85 -8.60 1.85 -1.65
C ALA A 85 -8.78 3.31 -1.19
N ALA A 86 -8.50 3.63 0.08
CA ALA A 86 -8.54 5.00 0.58
C ALA A 86 -7.46 5.88 -0.07
N LEU A 87 -6.27 5.34 -0.35
CA LEU A 87 -5.23 6.07 -1.09
C LEU A 87 -5.65 6.35 -2.54
N ALA A 88 -6.41 5.44 -3.16
CA ALA A 88 -6.98 5.70 -4.49
C ALA A 88 -7.93 6.90 -4.46
N GLU A 89 -8.80 7.01 -3.46
CA GLU A 89 -9.69 8.16 -3.27
C GLU A 89 -8.88 9.46 -3.10
N VAL A 90 -7.85 9.45 -2.24
CA VAL A 90 -6.94 10.59 -2.03
C VAL A 90 -6.24 11.04 -3.32
N LEU A 91 -5.93 10.11 -4.23
CA LEU A 91 -5.28 10.44 -5.50
C LEU A 91 -6.22 11.04 -6.56
N ASN A 92 -7.54 10.85 -6.41
CA ASN A 92 -8.54 11.24 -7.41
C ASN A 92 -9.51 12.33 -6.91
N ASP A 93 -9.40 12.74 -5.64
CA ASP A 93 -10.20 13.79 -5.02
C ASP A 93 -9.32 14.72 -4.17
N GLU A 94 -9.26 15.99 -4.57
CA GLU A 94 -8.44 17.01 -3.90
C GLU A 94 -8.89 17.26 -2.46
N ASP A 95 -10.21 17.27 -2.21
CA ASP A 95 -10.79 17.45 -0.87
C ASP A 95 -10.36 16.29 0.06
N SER A 96 -10.20 15.08 -0.51
CA SER A 96 -9.71 13.91 0.22
C SER A 96 -8.24 14.02 0.62
N PHE A 97 -7.39 14.73 -0.13
CA PHE A 97 -6.00 14.96 0.26
C PHE A 97 -5.89 15.84 1.50
N GLU A 98 -6.65 16.94 1.57
CA GLU A 98 -6.68 17.78 2.77
C GLU A 98 -7.11 16.96 3.99
N MET A 99 -8.20 16.19 3.86
CA MET A 99 -8.69 15.32 4.93
C MET A 99 -7.69 14.24 5.35
N PHE A 100 -6.94 13.68 4.40
CA PHE A 100 -5.86 12.73 4.65
C PHE A 100 -4.75 13.37 5.50
N VAL A 101 -4.28 14.57 5.11
CA VAL A 101 -3.23 15.31 5.82
C VAL A 101 -3.70 15.69 7.24
N LEU A 102 -4.92 16.18 7.38
CA LEU A 102 -5.52 16.49 8.68
C LEU A 102 -5.66 15.24 9.57
N ARG A 103 -5.94 14.07 8.99
CA ARG A 103 -5.99 12.81 9.75
C ARG A 103 -4.60 12.35 10.18
N ALA A 104 -3.60 12.49 9.31
CA ALA A 104 -2.21 12.16 9.62
C ALA A 104 -1.65 13.05 10.74
N SER A 105 -1.94 14.36 10.70
CA SER A 105 -1.45 15.33 11.70
C SER A 105 -1.90 15.01 13.13
N LYS A 106 -3.08 14.38 13.31
CA LYS A 106 -3.58 13.93 14.63
C LYS A 106 -2.70 12.87 15.30
N LYS A 107 -1.78 12.24 14.55
CA LYS A 107 -0.80 11.30 15.10
C LYS A 107 0.46 11.98 15.62
N ILE A 108 0.66 13.26 15.31
CA ILE A 108 1.81 14.04 15.75
C ILE A 108 1.48 14.64 17.12
N PHE A 109 2.26 14.27 18.13
CA PHE A 109 1.97 14.62 19.51
C PHE A 109 2.32 16.08 19.82
N PHE A 110 3.51 16.52 19.45
CA PHE A 110 3.97 17.89 19.70
C PHE A 110 3.31 18.86 18.73
N GLU A 111 2.82 19.98 19.26
CA GLU A 111 2.06 20.97 18.51
C GLU A 111 2.91 21.64 17.43
N GLU A 112 4.14 22.05 17.76
CA GLU A 112 5.08 22.66 16.81
C GLU A 112 5.36 21.75 15.60
N ASP A 113 5.58 20.46 15.82
CA ASP A 113 5.79 19.47 14.75
C ASP A 113 4.52 19.30 13.90
N ARG A 114 3.34 19.35 14.53
CA ARG A 114 2.05 19.22 13.83
C ARG A 114 1.79 20.43 12.96
N GLU A 115 2.05 21.63 13.45
CA GLU A 115 1.93 22.87 12.67
C GLU A 115 2.91 22.88 11.50
N ALA A 116 4.16 22.48 11.73
CA ALA A 116 5.16 22.35 10.67
C ALA A 116 4.74 21.33 9.60
N PHE A 117 4.16 20.20 10.01
CA PHE A 117 3.61 19.19 9.11
C PHE A 117 2.44 19.73 8.28
N LEU A 118 1.46 20.38 8.92
CA LEU A 118 0.30 20.95 8.23
C LEU A 118 0.71 22.02 7.24
N LYS A 119 1.62 22.93 7.63
CA LYS A 119 2.16 23.94 6.73
C LYS A 119 2.80 23.28 5.51
N LYS A 120 3.70 22.31 5.72
CA LYS A 120 4.38 21.60 4.64
C LYS A 120 3.43 21.01 3.59
N PHE A 121 2.30 20.43 3.99
CA PHE A 121 1.44 19.69 3.07
C PHE A 121 0.17 20.44 2.62
N LEU A 122 -0.24 21.52 3.30
CA LEU A 122 -1.46 22.28 2.97
C LEU A 122 -1.21 23.72 2.53
N SER A 123 0.00 24.27 2.72
CA SER A 123 0.30 25.63 2.23
C SER A 123 0.73 25.68 0.77
N GLU A 124 1.20 24.56 0.22
CA GLU A 124 1.65 24.45 -1.18
C GLU A 124 0.48 24.24 -2.17
N SER A 125 -0.72 23.86 -1.69
CA SER A 125 -1.88 23.59 -2.54
C SER A 125 -2.72 24.83 -2.91
N LYS A 126 -2.25 26.05 -2.61
CA LYS A 126 -2.98 27.31 -2.89
C LYS A 126 -2.31 28.22 -3.92
N GLU A 127 -1.22 27.79 -4.55
CA GLU A 127 -0.45 28.62 -5.51
C GLU A 127 -0.47 28.11 -6.97
N GLU A 128 -1.30 27.12 -7.31
CA GLU A 128 -1.55 26.72 -8.72
C GLU A 128 -2.93 27.14 -9.24
#